data_AF-A0A8K1DAD5-F1
#
_entry.id   AF-A0A8K1DAD5-F1
#
_cell.length_a   1.000
_cell.length_b   1.000
_cell.length_c   1.000
_cell.angle_alpha   90.00
_cell.angle_beta   90.00
_cell.angle_gamma   90.00
#
_symmetry.space_group_name_H-M   'P 1'
#
loop_
_entity.id
_entity.type
_entity.pdbx_description
1 polymer ?
#
loop_
_entity_poly.entity_id
_entity_poly.type
_entity_poly.pdbx_seq_one_letter_code
_entity_poly.pdbx_strand_id
1 'polypeptide(L)'
;DHLKVCSQGYTCCSQVMEEKYSQQSKHDFRNAVIELSNHLQNMFSSRYKKFDEFFKELLENAEKSLNDMFVRTYGRLYMQNSELFKDLFVELKRYYVGGSVNLEEMLNEFWAHLLERMFRLVNPQYHFTDEYLECISKYTEQLKPFGDVPRKLKLQVTRAFVAARTFAQGLAVAKDVISKVSAILECRVAFNPRINYMSVESYLESHAAAKIAHMPWTITVALLSTSISQVGLEILQQIDFSKQ
;
A
#
# COMPACT_ATOMS: atom_id res chain seq x y z
N ASP A 1 -49.62 33.75 5.97
CA ASP A 1 -48.40 33.19 5.37
C ASP A 1 -47.16 34.03 5.66
N HIS A 2 -46.50 33.77 6.80
CA HIS A 2 -45.28 34.49 7.24
C HIS A 2 -44.04 33.59 7.34
N LEU A 3 -44.16 32.29 7.06
CA LEU A 3 -43.09 31.29 7.18
C LEU A 3 -42.61 30.80 5.80
N LYS A 4 -41.30 30.59 5.64
CA LYS A 4 -40.63 30.24 4.37
C LYS A 4 -40.16 28.78 4.31
N VAL A 5 -39.91 28.14 5.44
CA VAL A 5 -39.32 26.79 5.53
C VAL A 5 -40.35 25.78 6.04
N CYS A 6 -41.00 26.11 7.16
CA CYS A 6 -42.06 25.33 7.78
C CYS A 6 -43.30 25.27 6.87
N SER A 7 -44.10 24.20 7.00
CA SER A 7 -45.37 24.07 6.29
C SER A 7 -46.33 25.20 6.66
N GLN A 8 -47.03 25.76 5.67
CA GLN A 8 -48.03 26.81 5.89
C GLN A 8 -49.27 26.22 6.57
N GLY A 9 -49.68 26.80 7.70
CA GLY A 9 -50.79 26.32 8.55
C GLY A 9 -50.81 26.99 9.92
N TYR A 10 -51.73 26.58 10.81
CA TYR A 10 -51.72 27.03 12.21
C TYR A 10 -50.45 26.52 12.90
N THR A 11 -49.61 27.46 13.33
CA THR A 11 -48.27 27.17 13.84
C THR A 11 -47.93 28.11 14.98
N CYS A 12 -47.25 27.58 15.99
CA CYS A 12 -46.67 28.39 17.07
C CYS A 12 -45.38 29.11 16.64
N CYS A 13 -44.89 28.88 15.42
CA CYS A 13 -43.64 29.46 14.93
C CYS A 13 -43.87 30.86 14.33
N SER A 14 -43.16 31.86 14.84
CA SER A 14 -43.08 33.20 14.24
C SER A 14 -41.93 33.26 13.24
N GLN A 15 -41.90 34.27 12.38
CA GLN A 15 -40.84 34.44 11.38
C GLN A 15 -39.45 34.57 12.02
N VAL A 16 -39.35 35.30 13.15
CA VAL A 16 -38.10 35.45 13.91
C VAL A 16 -37.65 34.11 14.51
N MET A 17 -38.59 33.29 14.99
CA MET A 17 -38.28 31.95 15.50
C MET A 17 -37.80 31.03 14.38
N GLU A 18 -38.46 31.02 13.22
CA GLU A 18 -38.05 30.23 12.06
C GLU A 18 -36.66 30.61 11.57
N GLU A 19 -36.34 31.91 11.49
CA GLU A 19 -35.01 32.38 11.08
C GLU A 19 -33.94 31.97 12.09
N LYS A 20 -34.19 32.15 13.39
CA LYS A 20 -33.26 31.74 14.46
C LYS A 20 -33.01 30.23 14.45
N TYR A 21 -34.07 29.42 14.36
CA TYR A 21 -33.93 27.97 14.31
C TYR A 21 -33.25 27.51 13.03
N SER A 22 -33.52 28.15 11.89
CA SER A 22 -32.83 27.86 10.62
C SER A 22 -31.32 28.13 10.72
N GLN A 23 -30.91 29.26 11.30
CA GLN A 23 -29.49 29.58 11.52
C GLN A 23 -28.82 28.61 12.50
N GLN A 24 -29.49 28.32 13.63
CA GLN A 24 -28.97 27.36 14.62
C GLN A 24 -28.81 25.97 14.01
N SER A 25 -29.81 25.50 13.27
CA SER A 25 -29.81 24.18 12.64
C SER A 25 -28.72 24.05 11.56
N LYS A 26 -28.43 25.14 10.82
CA LYS A 26 -27.27 25.20 9.91
C LYS A 26 -25.94 25.12 10.66
N HIS A 27 -25.84 25.83 11.79
CA HIS A 27 -24.63 25.82 12.62
C HIS A 27 -24.38 24.44 13.25
N ASP A 28 -25.39 23.84 13.87
CA ASP A 28 -25.29 22.53 14.51
C ASP A 28 -24.90 21.45 13.49
N PHE A 29 -25.54 21.46 12.31
CA PHE A 29 -25.19 20.55 11.23
C PHE A 29 -23.74 20.73 10.77
N ARG A 30 -23.33 21.98 10.56
CA ARG A 30 -21.96 22.29 10.12
C ARG A 30 -20.95 21.77 11.13
N ASN A 31 -21.18 22.01 12.42
CA ASN A 31 -20.31 21.54 13.49
C ASN A 31 -20.22 20.00 13.50
N ALA A 32 -21.36 19.31 13.38
CA ALA A 32 -21.41 17.85 13.34
C ALA A 32 -20.62 17.27 12.14
N VAL A 33 -20.78 17.86 10.95
CA VAL A 33 -20.02 17.45 9.76
C VAL A 33 -18.53 17.71 9.91
N ILE A 34 -18.13 18.87 10.43
CA ILE A 34 -16.73 19.21 10.67
C ILE A 34 -16.12 18.24 11.69
N GLU A 35 -16.80 17.97 12.80
CA GLU A 35 -16.33 17.08 13.85
C GLU A 35 -16.11 15.66 13.32
N LEU A 36 -17.11 15.10 12.64
CA LEU A 36 -17.02 13.77 12.05
C LEU A 36 -15.95 13.70 10.96
N SER A 37 -15.87 14.71 10.09
CA SER A 37 -14.83 14.82 9.07
C SER A 37 -13.43 14.84 9.68
N ASN A 38 -13.22 15.66 10.72
CA ASN A 38 -11.93 15.75 11.41
C ASN A 38 -11.57 14.43 12.09
N HIS A 39 -12.53 13.78 12.74
CA HIS A 39 -12.34 12.46 13.34
C HIS A 39 -11.88 11.44 12.30
N LEU A 40 -12.60 11.34 11.17
CA LEU A 40 -12.27 10.40 10.09
C LEU A 40 -10.91 10.72 9.46
N GLN A 41 -10.62 11.99 9.16
CA GLN A 41 -9.32 12.40 8.61
C GLN A 41 -8.16 12.02 9.53
N ASN A 42 -8.31 12.23 10.84
CA ASN A 42 -7.30 11.84 11.83
C ASN A 42 -7.13 10.32 11.88
N MET A 43 -8.24 9.57 11.83
CA MET A 43 -8.23 8.10 11.78
C MET A 43 -7.48 7.60 10.53
N PHE A 44 -7.85 8.04 9.32
CA PHE A 44 -7.18 7.63 8.08
C PHE A 44 -5.71 8.05 8.05
N SER A 45 -5.39 9.27 8.50
CA SER A 45 -4.00 9.72 8.58
C SER A 45 -3.17 8.89 9.56
N SER A 46 -3.73 8.50 10.72
CA SER A 46 -3.05 7.66 11.70
C SER A 46 -2.82 6.25 11.15
N ARG A 47 -3.84 5.66 10.51
CA ARG A 47 -3.74 4.33 9.89
C ARG A 47 -2.74 4.30 8.76
N TYR A 48 -2.74 5.33 7.90
CA TYR A 48 -1.75 5.47 6.84
C TYR A 48 -0.33 5.49 7.40
N LYS A 49 -0.04 6.39 8.37
CA LYS A 49 1.29 6.51 8.98
C LYS A 49 1.77 5.19 9.58
N LYS A 50 0.92 4.55 10.39
CA LYS A 50 1.25 3.25 11.02
C LYS A 50 1.54 2.15 10.00
N PHE A 51 0.74 2.08 8.93
CA PHE A 51 0.95 1.08 7.89
C PHE A 51 2.22 1.36 7.07
N ASP A 52 2.45 2.63 6.73
CA ASP A 52 3.63 3.06 5.98
C ASP A 52 4.93 2.80 6.74
N GLU A 53 4.97 3.15 8.03
CA GLU A 53 6.08 2.85 8.93
C GLU A 53 6.32 1.34 9.04
N PHE A 54 5.27 0.55 9.29
CA PHE A 54 5.35 -0.90 9.36
C PHE A 54 5.93 -1.53 8.09
N PHE A 55 5.46 -1.12 6.91
CA PHE A 55 5.91 -1.71 5.64
C PHE A 55 7.36 -1.33 5.32
N LYS A 56 7.78 -0.10 5.63
CA LYS A 56 9.18 0.32 5.48
C LYS A 56 10.10 -0.45 6.42
N GLU A 57 9.72 -0.59 7.69
CA GLU A 57 10.48 -1.36 8.67
C GLU A 57 10.57 -2.84 8.30
N LEU A 58 9.50 -3.40 7.72
CA LEU A 58 9.51 -4.77 7.18
C LEU A 58 10.58 -4.94 6.08
N LEU A 59 10.72 -3.97 5.16
CA LEU A 59 11.74 -4.01 4.10
C LEU A 59 13.16 -3.87 4.66
N GLU A 60 13.36 -2.97 5.61
CA GLU A 60 14.66 -2.78 6.26
C GLU A 60 15.08 -4.03 7.03
N ASN A 61 14.15 -4.66 7.75
CA ASN A 61 14.41 -5.90 8.48
C ASN A 61 14.69 -7.06 7.53
N ALA A 62 13.99 -7.15 6.39
CA ALA A 62 14.25 -8.16 5.37
C ALA A 62 15.65 -7.99 4.74
N GLU A 63 16.04 -6.76 4.40
CA GLU A 63 17.36 -6.43 3.88
C GLU A 63 18.48 -6.80 4.86
N LYS A 64 18.31 -6.40 6.13
CA LYS A 64 19.27 -6.72 7.19
C LYS A 64 19.37 -8.22 7.44
N SER A 65 18.24 -8.91 7.51
CA SER A 65 18.20 -10.36 7.73
C SER A 65 18.87 -11.13 6.58
N LEU A 66 18.62 -10.73 5.33
CA LEU A 66 19.29 -11.30 4.17
C LEU A 66 20.80 -11.05 4.26
N ASN A 67 21.22 -9.80 4.50
CA ASN A 67 22.62 -9.47 4.60
C ASN A 67 23.34 -10.25 5.70
N ASP A 68 22.79 -10.28 6.91
CA ASP A 68 23.40 -10.97 8.06
C ASP A 68 23.55 -12.47 7.79
N MET A 69 22.55 -13.08 7.15
CA MET A 69 22.57 -14.50 6.81
C MET A 69 23.57 -14.80 5.69
N PHE A 70 23.58 -14.00 4.63
CA PHE A 70 24.51 -14.19 3.51
C PHE A 70 25.97 -13.93 3.91
N VAL A 71 26.24 -12.96 4.79
CA VAL A 71 27.58 -12.75 5.36
C VAL A 71 28.02 -13.99 6.16
N ARG A 72 27.12 -14.56 6.98
CA ARG A 72 27.45 -15.77 7.77
C ARG A 72 27.68 -17.00 6.89
N THR A 73 26.87 -17.19 5.85
CA THR A 73 26.89 -18.41 5.01
C THR A 73 27.94 -18.35 3.89
N TYR A 74 28.11 -17.19 3.25
CA TYR A 74 28.96 -17.00 2.07
C TYR A 74 30.21 -16.16 2.31
N GLY A 75 30.27 -15.45 3.44
CA GLY A 75 31.44 -14.65 3.82
C GLY A 75 31.86 -13.67 2.73
N ARG A 76 33.15 -13.71 2.37
CA ARG A 76 33.77 -12.76 1.44
C ARG A 76 33.15 -12.79 0.03
N LEU A 77 32.70 -13.95 -0.45
CA LEU A 77 32.11 -14.08 -1.79
C LEU A 77 30.84 -13.23 -1.94
N TYR A 78 30.00 -13.23 -0.91
CA TYR A 78 28.83 -12.36 -0.86
C TYR A 78 29.25 -10.89 -0.66
N MET A 79 30.15 -10.60 0.29
CA MET A 79 30.52 -9.20 0.59
C MET A 79 30.99 -8.43 -0.64
N GLN A 80 31.77 -9.08 -1.52
CA GLN A 80 32.25 -8.50 -2.79
C GLN A 80 31.14 -8.25 -3.83
N ASN A 81 30.01 -8.94 -3.71
CA ASN A 81 28.88 -8.86 -4.64
C ASN A 81 27.59 -8.33 -4.00
N SER A 82 27.66 -7.90 -2.74
CA SER A 82 26.52 -7.51 -1.91
C SER A 82 25.72 -6.36 -2.51
N GLU A 83 26.34 -5.56 -3.37
CA GLU A 83 25.66 -4.42 -3.98
C GLU A 83 24.50 -4.80 -4.88
N LEU A 84 24.57 -5.94 -5.56
CA LEU A 84 23.44 -6.43 -6.35
C LEU A 84 22.16 -6.61 -5.51
N PHE A 85 22.33 -7.06 -4.26
CA PHE A 85 21.20 -7.27 -3.34
C PHE A 85 20.73 -5.94 -2.73
N LYS A 86 21.63 -5.02 -2.43
CA LYS A 86 21.27 -3.68 -1.94
C LYS A 86 20.48 -2.90 -2.98
N ASP A 87 20.92 -2.92 -4.23
CA ASP A 87 20.22 -2.29 -5.36
C ASP A 87 18.79 -2.83 -5.50
N LEU A 88 18.61 -4.15 -5.38
CA LEU A 88 17.28 -4.77 -5.35
C LEU A 88 16.39 -4.18 -4.25
N PHE A 89 16.87 -4.04 -3.02
CA PHE A 89 16.09 -3.44 -1.93
C PHE A 89 15.81 -1.95 -2.14
N VAL A 90 16.74 -1.21 -2.74
CA VAL A 90 16.53 0.19 -3.14
C VAL A 90 15.40 0.29 -4.16
N GLU A 91 15.38 -0.55 -5.18
CA GLU A 91 14.32 -0.56 -6.18
C GLU A 91 12.97 -1.00 -5.60
N LEU A 92 12.94 -1.98 -4.69
CA LEU A 92 11.73 -2.38 -3.97
C LEU A 92 11.15 -1.22 -3.15
N LYS A 93 12.00 -0.50 -2.40
CA LYS A 93 11.61 0.71 -1.65
C LYS A 93 11.09 1.80 -2.60
N ARG A 94 11.76 2.02 -3.74
CA ARG A 94 11.35 2.99 -4.75
C ARG A 94 10.00 2.63 -5.38
N TYR A 95 9.77 1.34 -5.69
CA TYR A 95 8.50 0.86 -6.23
C TYR A 95 7.34 1.14 -5.27
N TYR A 96 7.55 0.90 -3.97
CA TYR A 96 6.54 1.15 -2.95
C TYR A 96 6.17 2.65 -2.86
N VAL A 97 7.16 3.55 -2.88
CA VAL A 97 6.92 5.00 -2.73
C VAL A 97 6.39 5.65 -4.02
N GLY A 98 7.01 5.36 -5.16
CA GLY A 98 6.80 6.13 -6.41
C GLY A 98 6.14 5.36 -7.55
N GLY A 99 6.12 4.03 -7.49
CA GLY A 99 5.44 3.17 -8.46
C GLY A 99 5.86 3.29 -9.92
N SER A 100 6.95 4.00 -10.22
CA SER A 100 7.43 4.29 -11.57
C SER A 100 8.28 3.18 -12.20
N VAL A 101 8.47 2.07 -11.49
CA VAL A 101 9.32 0.95 -11.91
C VAL A 101 8.44 -0.26 -12.18
N ASN A 102 8.71 -1.00 -13.25
CA ASN A 102 8.08 -2.29 -13.50
C ASN A 102 8.71 -3.34 -12.57
N LEU A 103 7.97 -3.73 -11.52
CA LEU A 103 8.46 -4.66 -10.50
C LEU A 103 8.84 -6.03 -11.07
N GLU A 104 8.09 -6.53 -12.05
CA GLU A 104 8.40 -7.83 -12.65
C GLU A 104 9.69 -7.79 -13.47
N GLU A 105 9.90 -6.71 -14.23
CA GLU A 105 11.10 -6.48 -15.04
C GLU A 105 12.33 -6.31 -14.16
N MET A 106 12.25 -5.47 -13.13
CA MET A 106 13.33 -5.29 -12.15
C MET A 106 13.73 -6.62 -11.49
N LEU A 107 12.75 -7.47 -11.13
CA LEU A 107 13.05 -8.79 -10.58
C LEU A 107 13.70 -9.71 -11.61
N ASN A 108 13.27 -9.68 -12.87
CA ASN A 108 13.90 -10.48 -13.92
C ASN A 108 15.35 -10.02 -14.18
N GLU A 109 15.61 -8.71 -14.21
CA GLU A 109 16.96 -8.14 -14.35
C GLU A 109 17.88 -8.53 -13.20
N PHE A 110 17.38 -8.47 -11.96
CA PHE A 110 18.11 -8.95 -10.78
C PHE A 110 18.57 -10.40 -10.94
N TRP A 111 17.67 -11.30 -11.37
CA TRP A 111 18.00 -12.71 -11.55
C TRP A 111 18.97 -12.96 -12.70
N ALA A 112 18.88 -12.20 -13.79
CA ALA A 112 19.82 -12.27 -14.90
C ALA A 112 21.23 -11.87 -14.43
N HIS A 113 21.37 -10.72 -13.78
CA HIS A 113 22.66 -10.27 -13.25
C HIS A 113 23.21 -11.18 -12.15
N LEU A 114 22.34 -11.78 -11.32
CA LEU A 114 22.77 -12.77 -10.33
C LEU A 114 23.32 -14.01 -11.02
N LEU A 115 22.66 -14.50 -12.07
CA LEU A 115 23.14 -15.65 -12.84
C LEU A 115 24.51 -15.38 -13.44
N GLU A 116 24.71 -14.24 -14.09
CA GLU A 116 25.97 -13.86 -14.73
C GLU A 116 27.13 -13.83 -13.71
N ARG A 117 26.89 -13.21 -12.53
CA ARG A 117 27.89 -13.17 -11.44
C ARG A 117 28.18 -14.55 -10.88
N MET A 118 27.15 -15.36 -10.61
CA MET A 118 27.32 -16.72 -10.10
C MET A 118 28.06 -17.62 -11.10
N PHE A 119 27.76 -17.48 -12.39
CA PHE A 119 28.39 -18.27 -13.43
C PHE A 119 29.90 -18.00 -13.53
N ARG A 120 30.32 -16.72 -13.42
CA ARG A 120 31.74 -16.32 -13.32
C ARG A 120 32.39 -16.87 -12.06
N LEU A 121 31.71 -16.80 -10.91
CA LEU A 121 32.24 -17.25 -9.61
C LEU A 121 32.45 -18.76 -9.53
N VAL A 122 31.54 -19.55 -10.13
CA VAL A 122 31.62 -21.02 -10.12
C VAL A 122 32.64 -21.54 -11.13
N ASN A 123 32.94 -20.77 -12.18
CA ASN A 123 33.84 -21.16 -13.26
C ASN A 123 35.04 -20.21 -13.42
N PRO A 124 35.86 -20.00 -12.36
CA PRO A 124 36.92 -18.99 -12.38
C PRO A 124 38.05 -19.29 -13.35
N GLN A 125 38.15 -20.54 -13.83
CA GLN A 125 39.18 -20.97 -14.79
C GLN A 125 38.89 -20.48 -16.22
N TYR A 126 37.68 -20.02 -16.49
CA TYR A 126 37.23 -19.62 -17.81
C TYR A 126 36.93 -18.12 -17.83
N HIS A 127 37.27 -17.47 -18.94
CA HIS A 127 36.90 -16.07 -19.19
C HIS A 127 35.70 -16.07 -20.14
N PHE A 128 34.59 -15.51 -19.68
CA PHE A 128 33.36 -15.40 -20.46
C PHE A 128 33.18 -13.96 -20.94
N THR A 129 32.91 -13.78 -22.24
CA THR A 129 32.55 -12.48 -22.78
C THR A 129 31.12 -12.10 -22.37
N ASP A 130 30.79 -10.83 -22.44
CA ASP A 130 29.44 -10.36 -22.09
C ASP A 130 28.39 -10.93 -23.05
N GLU A 131 28.72 -11.12 -24.34
CA GLU A 131 27.81 -11.74 -25.31
C GLU A 131 27.50 -13.20 -24.97
N TYR A 132 28.49 -13.94 -24.44
CA TYR A 132 28.30 -15.32 -24.01
C TYR A 132 27.39 -15.39 -22.78
N LEU A 133 27.53 -14.45 -21.85
CA LEU A 133 26.70 -14.37 -20.66
C LEU A 133 25.27 -13.92 -20.97
N GLU A 134 25.10 -12.97 -21.88
CA GLU A 134 23.78 -12.60 -22.40
C GLU A 134 23.09 -13.80 -23.09
N CYS A 135 23.85 -14.62 -23.81
CA CYS A 135 23.37 -15.87 -24.38
C CYS A 135 22.89 -16.83 -23.28
N ILE A 136 23.65 -17.02 -22.20
CA ILE A 136 23.23 -17.84 -21.05
C ILE A 136 21.94 -17.32 -20.44
N SER A 137 21.83 -16.00 -20.26
CA SER A 137 20.63 -15.36 -19.71
C SER A 137 19.37 -15.70 -20.52
N LYS A 138 19.49 -15.92 -21.84
CA LYS A 138 18.36 -16.36 -22.71
C LYS A 138 17.89 -17.80 -22.46
N TYR A 139 18.74 -18.68 -21.93
CA TYR A 139 18.39 -20.08 -21.63
C TYR A 139 17.97 -20.30 -20.16
N THR A 140 17.92 -19.24 -19.36
CA THR A 140 17.60 -19.31 -17.92
C THR A 140 16.28 -20.02 -17.62
N GLU A 141 15.24 -19.82 -18.43
CA GLU A 141 13.93 -20.46 -18.23
C GLU A 141 13.96 -21.99 -18.44
N GLN A 142 14.84 -22.46 -19.33
CA GLN A 142 14.98 -23.88 -19.66
C GLN A 142 15.89 -24.58 -18.64
N LEU A 143 17.02 -23.95 -18.32
CA LEU A 143 18.03 -24.51 -17.42
C LEU A 143 17.63 -24.41 -15.95
N LYS A 144 16.78 -23.44 -15.59
CA LYS A 144 16.35 -23.16 -14.21
C LYS A 144 17.49 -23.26 -13.18
N PRO A 145 18.57 -22.47 -13.32
CA PRO A 145 19.74 -22.55 -12.44
C PRO A 145 19.40 -22.27 -10.96
N PHE A 146 18.30 -21.54 -10.72
CA PHE A 146 17.76 -21.26 -9.38
C PHE A 146 16.45 -22.02 -9.09
N GLY A 147 16.17 -23.08 -9.86
CA GLY A 147 14.92 -23.83 -9.80
C GLY A 147 13.69 -22.95 -10.04
N ASP A 148 12.66 -23.14 -9.22
CA ASP A 148 11.43 -22.37 -9.28
C ASP A 148 11.46 -21.09 -8.42
N VAL A 149 12.58 -20.79 -7.73
CA VAL A 149 12.70 -19.66 -6.80
C VAL A 149 12.42 -18.31 -7.49
N PRO A 150 13.02 -17.97 -8.65
CA PRO A 150 12.74 -16.69 -9.31
C PRO A 150 11.26 -16.50 -9.63
N ARG A 151 10.58 -17.55 -10.09
CA ARG A 151 9.16 -17.53 -10.43
C ARG A 151 8.29 -17.34 -9.20
N LYS A 152 8.54 -18.10 -8.13
CA LYS A 152 7.78 -18.00 -6.87
C LYS A 152 7.95 -16.63 -6.22
N LEU A 153 9.20 -16.18 -6.12
CA LEU A 153 9.54 -14.86 -5.56
C LEU A 153 8.86 -13.75 -6.35
N LYS A 154 8.97 -13.77 -7.69
CA LYS A 154 8.31 -12.78 -8.54
C LYS A 154 6.81 -12.69 -8.28
N LEU A 155 6.12 -13.83 -8.24
CA LEU A 155 4.68 -13.87 -7.99
C LEU A 155 4.31 -13.35 -6.60
N GLN A 156 5.03 -13.77 -5.57
CA GLN A 156 4.75 -13.38 -4.18
C GLN A 156 5.06 -11.90 -3.93
N VAL A 157 6.24 -11.44 -4.35
CA VAL A 157 6.69 -10.04 -4.20
C VAL A 157 5.78 -9.10 -4.98
N THR A 158 5.45 -9.43 -6.24
CA THR A 158 4.58 -8.56 -7.06
C THR A 158 3.21 -8.39 -6.43
N ARG A 159 2.56 -9.49 -6.02
CA ARG A 159 1.24 -9.43 -5.36
C ARG A 159 1.31 -8.66 -4.04
N ALA A 160 2.34 -8.91 -3.24
CA ALA A 160 2.52 -8.28 -1.95
C ALA A 160 2.68 -6.76 -2.08
N PHE A 161 3.60 -6.30 -2.92
CA PHE A 161 3.89 -4.88 -3.09
C PHE A 161 2.74 -4.13 -3.76
N VAL A 162 2.07 -4.72 -4.75
CA VAL A 162 0.88 -4.12 -5.35
C VAL A 162 -0.22 -3.94 -4.30
N ALA A 163 -0.49 -4.97 -3.49
CA ALA A 163 -1.51 -4.89 -2.43
C ALA A 163 -1.16 -3.86 -1.35
N ALA A 164 0.07 -3.87 -0.84
CA ALA A 164 0.53 -2.94 0.18
C ALA A 164 0.50 -1.49 -0.30
N ARG A 165 0.99 -1.23 -1.52
CA ARG A 165 0.96 0.10 -2.12
C ARG A 165 -0.47 0.59 -2.33
N THR A 166 -1.34 -0.26 -2.89
CA THR A 166 -2.74 0.07 -3.12
C THR A 166 -3.47 0.38 -1.81
N PHE A 167 -3.16 -0.34 -0.73
CA PHE A 167 -3.70 -0.05 0.59
C PHE A 167 -3.27 1.31 1.13
N ALA A 168 -1.97 1.58 1.11
CA ALA A 168 -1.40 2.84 1.57
C ALA A 168 -1.98 4.03 0.78
N GLN A 169 -2.04 3.90 -0.54
CA GLN A 169 -2.67 4.89 -1.42
C GLN A 169 -4.16 5.06 -1.12
N GLY A 170 -4.90 3.98 -0.88
CA GLY A 170 -6.31 4.03 -0.50
C GLY A 170 -6.55 4.80 0.79
N LEU A 171 -5.73 4.57 1.82
CA LEU A 171 -5.80 5.32 3.09
C LEU A 171 -5.47 6.80 2.91
N ALA A 172 -4.47 7.12 2.07
CA ALA A 172 -4.10 8.50 1.76
C ALA A 172 -5.22 9.23 0.99
N VAL A 173 -5.78 8.61 -0.05
CA VAL A 173 -6.86 9.20 -0.87
C VAL A 173 -8.15 9.34 -0.07
N ALA A 174 -8.47 8.39 0.84
CA ALA A 174 -9.67 8.47 1.66
C ALA A 174 -9.72 9.77 2.49
N LYS A 175 -8.58 10.18 3.06
CA LYS A 175 -8.45 11.46 3.76
C LYS A 175 -8.82 12.65 2.86
N ASP A 176 -8.29 12.68 1.64
CA ASP A 176 -8.52 13.77 0.68
C ASP A 176 -9.99 13.83 0.23
N VAL A 177 -10.62 12.66 0.04
CA VAL A 177 -12.04 12.56 -0.30
C VAL A 177 -12.91 13.09 0.84
N ILE A 178 -12.63 12.75 2.09
CA ILE A 178 -13.37 13.25 3.26
C ILE A 178 -13.28 14.78 3.33
N SER A 179 -12.10 15.35 3.11
CA SER A 179 -11.92 16.81 3.06
C SER A 179 -12.81 17.48 2.01
N LYS A 180 -12.86 16.91 0.79
CA LYS A 180 -13.71 17.43 -0.29
C LYS A 180 -15.21 17.27 -0.02
N VAL A 181 -15.62 16.12 0.51
CA VAL A 181 -17.03 15.83 0.82
C VAL A 181 -17.54 16.75 1.93
N SER A 182 -16.73 17.00 2.96
CA SER A 182 -17.06 17.93 4.05
C SER A 182 -17.40 19.33 3.50
N ALA A 183 -16.56 19.88 2.62
CA ALA A 183 -16.80 21.19 1.99
C ALA A 183 -18.10 21.26 1.16
N ILE A 184 -18.48 20.16 0.50
CA ILE A 184 -19.73 20.08 -0.27
C ILE A 184 -20.95 20.02 0.66
N LEU A 185 -20.86 19.24 1.74
CA LEU A 185 -21.94 19.10 2.72
C LEU A 185 -22.22 20.44 3.43
N GLU A 186 -21.19 21.22 3.71
CA GLU A 186 -21.33 22.60 4.21
C GLU A 186 -22.11 23.49 3.23
N CYS A 187 -21.88 23.37 1.92
CA CYS A 187 -22.60 24.14 0.90
C CYS A 187 -24.07 23.70 0.74
N ARG A 188 -24.36 22.40 0.84
CA ARG A 188 -25.72 21.87 0.59
C ARG A 188 -26.71 22.25 1.69
N VAL A 189 -26.25 22.35 2.94
CA VAL A 189 -27.08 22.79 4.08
C VAL A 189 -27.28 24.31 4.11
N ALA A 190 -26.42 25.09 3.46
CA ALA A 190 -26.74 26.48 3.17
C ALA A 190 -28.00 26.61 2.28
N PHE A 191 -28.25 25.62 1.40
CA PHE A 191 -29.26 25.65 0.35
C PHE A 191 -30.60 24.97 0.66
N ASN A 192 -30.69 24.00 1.58
CA ASN A 192 -31.97 23.31 1.88
C ASN A 192 -32.23 23.12 3.40
N PRO A 193 -32.91 24.08 4.05
CA PRO A 193 -33.19 24.03 5.50
C PRO A 193 -34.28 23.03 5.91
N ARG A 194 -34.95 22.33 4.97
CA ARG A 194 -35.96 21.29 5.30
C ARG A 194 -35.34 19.95 5.69
N ILE A 195 -34.08 19.71 5.34
CA ILE A 195 -33.38 18.47 5.66
C ILE A 195 -32.64 18.70 6.99
N ASN A 196 -33.34 18.72 8.11
CA ASN A 196 -32.65 18.58 9.39
C ASN A 196 -33.44 17.65 10.30
N TYR A 197 -32.73 16.61 10.75
CA TYR A 197 -32.97 15.62 11.82
C TYR A 197 -32.77 14.13 11.45
N MET A 198 -32.70 13.70 10.17
CA MET A 198 -32.77 12.24 9.90
C MET A 198 -31.85 11.59 8.85
N SER A 199 -30.85 12.24 8.25
CA SER A 199 -30.21 11.63 7.05
C SER A 199 -28.68 11.59 6.94
N VAL A 200 -27.89 12.18 7.84
CA VAL A 200 -26.43 12.28 7.57
C VAL A 200 -25.60 11.20 8.25
N GLU A 201 -26.04 10.67 9.40
CA GLU A 201 -25.40 9.52 10.05
C GLU A 201 -25.44 8.29 9.12
N SER A 202 -26.55 8.09 8.40
CA SER A 202 -26.66 7.01 7.41
C SER A 202 -25.89 7.25 6.10
N TYR A 203 -25.65 8.50 5.70
CA TYR A 203 -24.99 8.84 4.42
C TYR A 203 -23.47 8.67 4.48
N LEU A 204 -22.84 9.07 5.59
CA LEU A 204 -21.38 9.00 5.75
C LEU A 204 -20.90 7.58 6.11
N GLU A 205 -21.66 6.85 6.93
CA GLU A 205 -21.34 5.44 7.23
C GLU A 205 -21.49 4.54 6.00
N SER A 206 -22.56 4.70 5.21
CA SER A 206 -22.83 3.82 4.05
C SER A 206 -21.78 3.92 2.94
N HIS A 207 -21.28 5.12 2.63
CA HIS A 207 -20.43 5.31 1.44
C HIS A 207 -18.94 5.06 1.70
N ALA A 208 -18.44 5.35 2.90
CA ALA A 208 -17.06 5.06 3.27
C ALA A 208 -16.88 3.59 3.68
N ALA A 209 -17.85 3.01 4.42
CA ALA A 209 -17.76 1.62 4.87
C ALA A 209 -17.98 0.62 3.72
N ALA A 210 -18.90 0.88 2.77
CA ALA A 210 -19.17 -0.07 1.68
C ALA A 210 -17.97 -0.28 0.73
N LYS A 211 -17.14 0.73 0.49
CA LYS A 211 -15.92 0.57 -0.34
C LYS A 211 -14.74 -0.05 0.42
N ILE A 212 -14.70 0.08 1.74
CA ILE A 212 -13.61 -0.43 2.58
C ILE A 212 -13.90 -1.86 3.08
N ALA A 213 -15.17 -2.20 3.35
CA ALA A 213 -15.60 -3.50 3.86
C ALA A 213 -15.62 -4.62 2.80
N HIS A 214 -15.62 -4.28 1.51
CA HIS A 214 -15.56 -5.26 0.41
C HIS A 214 -14.13 -5.64 -0.01
N MET A 215 -13.11 -5.08 0.61
CA MET A 215 -11.73 -5.49 0.35
C MET A 215 -11.32 -6.56 1.37
N PRO A 216 -10.80 -7.72 0.92
CA PRO A 216 -10.45 -8.85 1.78
C PRO A 216 -9.14 -8.57 2.55
N TRP A 217 -9.12 -7.56 3.41
CA TRP A 217 -7.90 -7.04 4.03
C TRP A 217 -7.33 -7.94 5.13
N THR A 218 -8.16 -8.64 5.90
CA THR A 218 -7.68 -9.55 6.96
C THR A 218 -6.93 -10.75 6.39
N ILE A 219 -7.37 -11.27 5.24
CA ILE A 219 -6.70 -12.35 4.51
C ILE A 219 -5.44 -11.83 3.83
N THR A 220 -5.47 -10.62 3.24
CA THR A 220 -4.32 -10.07 2.50
C THR A 220 -3.17 -9.67 3.43
N VAL A 221 -3.44 -9.07 4.60
CA VAL A 221 -2.42 -8.71 5.60
C VAL A 221 -1.81 -9.94 6.29
N ALA A 222 -2.62 -10.96 6.58
CA ALA A 222 -2.12 -12.24 7.10
C ALA A 222 -1.31 -13.01 6.05
N LEU A 223 -1.73 -13.00 4.78
CA LEU A 223 -0.96 -13.56 3.67
C LEU A 223 0.30 -12.73 3.38
N LEU A 224 0.31 -11.42 3.62
CA LEU A 224 1.47 -10.54 3.43
C LEU A 224 2.57 -10.79 4.45
N SER A 225 2.23 -10.88 5.74
CA SER A 225 3.22 -11.22 6.78
C SER A 225 3.74 -12.64 6.59
N THR A 226 2.85 -13.58 6.25
CA THR A 226 3.24 -14.97 5.99
C THR A 226 4.09 -15.05 4.71
N SER A 227 3.70 -14.41 3.60
CA SER A 227 4.44 -14.49 2.33
C SER A 227 5.79 -13.79 2.36
N ILE A 228 5.95 -12.65 3.04
CA ILE A 228 7.25 -11.94 3.07
C ILE A 228 8.23 -12.64 4.03
N SER A 229 7.75 -13.08 5.21
CA SER A 229 8.56 -13.90 6.12
C SER A 229 8.89 -15.28 5.53
N GLN A 230 7.98 -15.86 4.75
CA GLN A 230 8.19 -17.15 4.09
C GLN A 230 8.99 -17.03 2.80
N VAL A 231 8.95 -15.92 2.07
CA VAL A 231 9.91 -15.61 0.99
C VAL A 231 11.32 -15.49 1.56
N GLY A 232 11.47 -14.81 2.71
CA GLY A 232 12.72 -14.83 3.48
C GLY A 232 13.13 -16.26 3.80
N LEU A 233 12.27 -17.07 4.41
CA LEU A 233 12.56 -18.46 4.80
C LEU A 233 12.81 -19.42 3.62
N GLU A 234 12.13 -19.25 2.48
CA GLU A 234 12.24 -20.12 1.29
C GLU A 234 13.49 -19.82 0.46
N ILE A 235 13.90 -18.55 0.37
CA ILE A 235 15.21 -18.17 -0.18
C ILE A 235 16.33 -18.75 0.70
N LEU A 236 16.14 -18.73 2.03
CA LEU A 236 17.09 -19.28 3.00
C LEU A 236 17.23 -20.81 2.92
N GLN A 237 16.13 -21.55 2.71
CA GLN A 237 16.14 -23.01 2.66
C GLN A 237 16.65 -23.60 1.34
N GLN A 238 16.50 -22.90 0.21
CA GLN A 238 16.88 -23.43 -1.12
C GLN A 238 18.35 -23.17 -1.47
N ILE A 239 18.94 -22.16 -0.86
CA ILE A 239 20.36 -21.84 -0.97
C ILE A 239 21.24 -22.89 -0.24
N ASP A 240 20.69 -23.59 0.75
CA ASP A 240 21.34 -24.72 1.44
C ASP A 240 21.39 -26.01 0.59
N PHE A 241 20.46 -26.18 -0.37
CA PHE A 241 20.40 -27.35 -1.27
C PHE A 241 21.47 -27.36 -2.37
N SER A 242 22.17 -26.25 -2.62
CA SER A 242 23.31 -26.19 -3.55
C SER A 242 24.62 -26.73 -2.95
N LYS A 243 24.59 -27.22 -1.70
CA LYS A 243 25.75 -27.78 -0.99
C LYS A 243 25.70 -29.30 -0.81
N GLN A 244 24.90 -30.01 -1.60
CA GLN A 244 24.94 -31.48 -1.67
C GLN A 244 25.25 -31.98 -3.08
#